data_AF-A0A933SPK6-F1
#
_entry.id   AF-A0A933SPK6-F1
#
_cell.length_a   1.000
_cell.length_b   1.000
_cell.length_c   1.000
_cell.angle_alpha   90.00
_cell.angle_beta   90.00
_cell.angle_gamma   90.00
#
_symmetry.space_group_name_H-M   'P 1'
#
loop_
_entity.id
_entity.type
_entity.pdbx_description
1 polymer ?
#
loop_
_entity_poly.entity_id
_entity_poly.type
_entity_poly.pdbx_seq_one_letter_code
_entity_poly.pdbx_strand_id
1 'polypeptide(L)'
;AVVGVDGYKPSAYYNSDTKTAIFINTEYYGQCKSWALGIAADILEAQHNIHSIHGSCAVVKGKGIVIIAPTGAGKSTHSWGLLKLSTGKILSDDWIFLQYKKGLAMADVSEKKFYLRTDMIKSFPELKPLFERCKCENVANDDFTAFENARAILNPEWIAGPDKFIDRAVIKACVLLRRDNKSPAEQKLSSDEAIEILEEGKSQMLPGAGGKIGSFKNVPYYNPHLMVRRQNIQRHFFEQLFDAAPCHILNTGIEPVEKTQDRIRKILMEA
;
A
#
# COMPACT_ATOMS: atom_id res chain seq x y z
N ALA A 1 -4.06 19.49 -14.77
CA ALA A 1 -5.41 18.96 -15.03
C ALA A 1 -6.23 20.09 -15.64
N VAL A 2 -7.12 19.77 -16.58
CA VAL A 2 -8.06 20.74 -17.16
C VAL A 2 -9.47 20.25 -16.87
N VAL A 3 -10.36 21.14 -16.45
CA VAL A 3 -11.77 20.87 -16.15
C VAL A 3 -12.68 21.65 -17.11
N GLY A 4 -13.91 21.16 -17.34
CA GLY A 4 -14.88 21.83 -18.20
C GLY A 4 -14.60 21.69 -19.70
N VAL A 5 -13.86 20.67 -20.13
CA VAL A 5 -13.59 20.43 -21.56
C VAL A 5 -14.81 19.76 -22.21
N ASP A 6 -15.53 20.48 -23.06
CA ASP A 6 -16.72 19.99 -23.74
C ASP A 6 -16.45 18.74 -24.57
N GLY A 7 -17.38 17.77 -24.51
CA GLY A 7 -17.28 16.51 -25.25
C GLY A 7 -16.34 15.45 -24.63
N TYR A 8 -15.62 15.78 -23.55
CA TYR A 8 -14.73 14.83 -22.87
C TYR A 8 -15.34 14.29 -21.58
N LYS A 9 -15.30 12.97 -21.42
CA LYS A 9 -15.55 12.32 -20.12
C LYS A 9 -14.33 12.44 -19.20
N PRO A 10 -14.49 12.31 -17.87
CA PRO A 10 -13.37 12.21 -16.95
C PRO A 10 -12.37 11.15 -17.43
N SER A 11 -11.14 11.58 -17.74
CA SER A 11 -10.12 10.75 -18.37
C SER A 11 -8.71 11.19 -17.99
N ALA A 12 -7.76 10.27 -18.12
CA ALA A 12 -6.34 10.53 -17.94
C ALA A 12 -5.52 9.81 -19.01
N TYR A 13 -4.47 10.45 -19.49
CA TYR A 13 -3.59 9.97 -20.55
C TYR A 13 -2.14 10.08 -20.09
N TYR A 14 -1.33 9.05 -20.34
CA TYR A 14 0.09 9.03 -20.01
C TYR A 14 0.92 8.80 -21.26
N ASN A 15 1.95 9.62 -21.47
CA ASN A 15 2.97 9.40 -22.47
C ASN A 15 4.26 8.95 -21.78
N SER A 16 4.69 7.71 -22.04
CA SER A 16 5.88 7.09 -21.44
C SER A 16 7.19 7.68 -21.93
N ASP A 17 7.23 8.34 -23.09
CA ASP A 17 8.46 8.87 -23.66
C ASP A 17 8.79 10.23 -23.04
N THR A 18 7.78 11.09 -22.88
CA THR A 18 7.93 12.40 -22.24
C THR A 18 7.65 12.38 -20.74
N LYS A 19 7.30 11.22 -20.17
CA LYS A 19 6.93 11.06 -18.75
C LYS A 19 5.84 12.03 -18.30
N THR A 20 4.88 12.33 -19.17
CA THR A 20 3.85 13.34 -18.94
C THR A 20 2.47 12.71 -18.83
N ALA A 21 1.69 13.11 -17.81
CA ALA A 21 0.28 12.78 -17.71
C ALA A 21 -0.62 14.00 -17.85
N ILE A 22 -1.74 13.81 -18.55
CA ILE A 22 -2.78 14.81 -18.76
C ILE A 22 -4.08 14.27 -18.17
N PHE A 23 -4.71 15.05 -17.30
CA PHE A 23 -5.99 14.74 -16.67
C PHE A 23 -7.05 15.71 -17.20
N ILE A 24 -8.16 15.18 -17.70
CA ILE A 24 -9.27 15.93 -18.29
C ILE A 24 -10.54 15.62 -17.50
N ASN A 25 -11.25 16.66 -17.04
CA ASN A 25 -12.56 16.61 -16.39
C ASN A 25 -12.64 15.68 -15.17
N THR A 26 -11.52 15.37 -14.52
CA THR A 26 -11.47 14.59 -13.27
C THR A 26 -11.02 15.47 -12.12
N GLU A 27 -11.79 15.44 -11.04
CA GLU A 27 -11.49 16.11 -9.78
C GLU A 27 -11.01 15.11 -8.70
N TYR A 28 -10.96 13.82 -9.05
CA TYR A 28 -10.63 12.76 -8.12
C TYR A 28 -9.13 12.77 -7.78
N TYR A 29 -8.81 13.17 -6.54
CA TYR A 29 -7.43 13.29 -6.09
C TYR A 29 -6.70 11.95 -6.12
N GLY A 30 -7.39 10.86 -5.76
CA GLY A 30 -6.80 9.52 -5.77
C GLY A 30 -6.26 9.10 -7.14
N GLN A 31 -6.93 9.49 -8.24
CA GLN A 31 -6.42 9.24 -9.58
C GLN A 31 -5.12 10.01 -9.84
N CYS A 32 -5.09 11.29 -9.49
CA CYS A 32 -3.90 12.13 -9.63
C CYS A 32 -2.72 11.58 -8.81
N LYS A 33 -2.95 11.25 -7.54
CA LYS A 33 -1.96 10.63 -6.64
C LYS A 33 -1.38 9.36 -7.24
N SER A 34 -2.23 8.37 -7.53
CA SER A 34 -1.78 7.06 -8.00
C SER A 34 -1.05 7.13 -9.34
N TRP A 35 -1.46 8.04 -10.22
CA TRP A 35 -0.76 8.27 -11.48
C TRP A 35 0.59 8.95 -11.29
N ALA A 36 0.70 9.95 -10.42
CA ALA A 36 1.98 10.57 -10.11
C ALA A 36 2.98 9.53 -9.55
N LEU A 37 2.52 8.65 -8.65
CA LEU A 37 3.33 7.54 -8.13
C LEU A 37 3.68 6.51 -9.21
N GLY A 38 2.76 6.20 -10.13
CA GLY A 38 3.02 5.30 -11.25
C GLY A 38 4.03 5.85 -12.26
N ILE A 39 4.04 7.16 -12.50
CA ILE A 39 5.05 7.83 -13.34
C ILE A 39 6.40 7.82 -12.63
N ALA A 40 6.42 8.12 -11.33
CA ALA A 40 7.62 8.00 -10.52
C ALA A 40 8.18 6.57 -10.60
N ALA A 41 7.33 5.54 -10.44
CA ALA A 41 7.72 4.14 -10.60
C ALA A 41 8.36 3.86 -11.97
N ASP A 42 7.74 4.33 -13.06
CA ASP A 42 8.27 4.16 -14.42
C ASP A 42 9.68 4.75 -14.58
N ILE A 43 9.94 5.92 -14.02
CA ILE A 43 11.26 6.57 -14.05
C ILE A 43 12.26 5.85 -13.13
N LEU A 44 11.86 5.63 -11.87
CA LEU A 44 12.72 5.13 -10.80
C LEU A 44 13.18 3.69 -11.06
N GLU A 45 12.28 2.83 -11.53
CA GLU A 45 12.59 1.44 -11.86
C GLU A 45 13.53 1.36 -13.07
N ALA A 46 13.25 2.13 -14.13
CA ALA A 46 13.97 2.03 -15.38
C ALA A 46 15.35 2.74 -15.37
N GLN A 47 15.50 3.81 -14.58
CA GLN A 47 16.67 4.69 -14.66
C GLN A 47 17.51 4.71 -13.38
N HIS A 48 16.94 4.32 -12.24
CA HIS A 48 17.59 4.48 -10.93
C HIS A 48 17.72 3.20 -10.13
N ASN A 49 17.24 2.06 -10.67
CA ASN A 49 17.22 0.78 -9.95
C ASN A 49 16.52 0.88 -8.59
N ILE A 50 15.43 1.67 -8.53
CA ILE A 50 14.61 1.87 -7.34
C ILE A 50 13.30 1.10 -7.54
N HIS A 51 13.05 0.14 -6.66
CA HIS A 51 11.86 -0.71 -6.71
C HIS A 51 10.65 0.00 -6.13
N SER A 52 9.54 0.01 -6.86
CA SER A 52 8.28 0.61 -6.47
C SER A 52 7.28 -0.44 -5.98
N ILE A 53 6.88 -0.38 -4.71
CA ILE A 53 5.92 -1.34 -4.14
C ILE A 53 4.65 -0.61 -3.71
N HIS A 54 3.51 -1.08 -4.23
CA HIS A 54 2.19 -0.75 -3.69
C HIS A 54 1.92 -1.62 -2.45
N GLY A 55 2.38 -1.12 -1.30
CA GLY A 55 2.39 -1.81 -0.02
C GLY A 55 2.66 -0.84 1.12
N SER A 56 2.33 -1.26 2.35
CA SER A 56 2.60 -0.46 3.54
C SER A 56 3.92 -0.88 4.16
N CYS A 57 4.55 0.03 4.91
CA CYS A 57 5.77 -0.25 5.65
C CYS A 57 5.68 0.31 7.06
N ALA A 58 5.87 -0.58 8.03
CA ALA A 58 5.94 -0.24 9.45
C ALA A 58 7.27 -0.70 10.04
N VAL A 59 7.66 -0.13 11.17
CA VAL A 59 8.87 -0.52 11.92
C VAL A 59 8.48 -0.82 13.36
N VAL A 60 8.98 -1.94 13.89
CA VAL A 60 8.82 -2.30 15.30
C VAL A 60 10.17 -2.71 15.85
N LYS A 61 10.58 -2.10 16.98
CA LYS A 61 11.91 -2.33 17.59
C LYS A 61 13.07 -2.20 16.58
N GLY A 62 12.97 -1.24 15.65
CA GLY A 62 13.99 -0.97 14.62
C GLY A 62 13.99 -1.93 13.43
N LYS A 63 13.09 -2.94 13.39
CA LYS A 63 12.95 -3.87 12.26
C LYS A 63 11.80 -3.43 11.36
N GLY A 64 12.07 -3.21 10.07
CA GLY A 64 11.05 -2.85 9.08
C GLY A 64 10.31 -4.07 8.54
N ILE A 65 9.02 -3.92 8.31
CA ILE A 65 8.19 -4.92 7.63
C ILE A 65 7.43 -4.27 6.48
N VAL A 66 7.47 -4.92 5.32
CA VAL A 66 6.64 -4.56 4.16
C VAL A 66 5.40 -5.45 4.14
N ILE A 67 4.22 -4.85 4.01
CA ILE A 67 2.95 -5.58 3.86
C ILE A 67 2.38 -5.27 2.47
N ILE A 68 2.33 -6.30 1.63
CA ILE A 68 1.80 -6.22 0.26
C ILE A 68 0.50 -7.00 0.23
N ALA A 69 -0.56 -6.41 -0.33
CA ALA A 69 -1.87 -7.00 -0.27
C ALA A 69 -2.77 -6.51 -1.40
N PRO A 70 -3.70 -7.35 -1.87
CA PRO A 70 -4.80 -6.85 -2.67
C PRO A 70 -5.70 -5.91 -1.84
N THR A 71 -6.44 -5.05 -2.53
CA THR A 71 -7.37 -4.10 -1.91
C THR A 71 -8.37 -4.82 -0.99
N GLY A 72 -8.50 -4.35 0.24
CA GLY A 72 -9.44 -4.90 1.23
C GLY A 72 -8.95 -6.10 2.04
N ALA A 73 -7.75 -6.63 1.77
CA ALA A 73 -7.22 -7.77 2.53
C ALA A 73 -6.63 -7.40 3.91
N GLY A 74 -6.58 -6.11 4.26
CA GLY A 74 -6.21 -5.64 5.61
C GLY A 74 -4.86 -4.92 5.72
N LYS A 75 -4.24 -4.49 4.61
CA LYS A 75 -2.95 -3.76 4.59
C LYS A 75 -2.88 -2.65 5.64
N SER A 76 -3.79 -1.68 5.55
CA SER A 76 -3.82 -0.53 6.46
C SER A 76 -4.19 -0.94 7.88
N THR A 77 -5.13 -1.88 8.05
CA THR A 77 -5.46 -2.43 9.39
C THR A 77 -4.21 -2.99 10.08
N HIS A 78 -3.37 -3.69 9.33
CA HIS A 78 -2.19 -4.32 9.89
C HIS A 78 -1.04 -3.35 10.18
N SER A 79 -0.70 -2.46 9.24
CA SER A 79 0.31 -1.41 9.47
C SER A 79 -0.04 -0.50 10.64
N TRP A 80 -1.31 -0.11 10.78
CA TRP A 80 -1.76 0.74 11.88
C TRP A 80 -1.79 0.03 13.22
N GLY A 81 -2.12 -1.27 13.27
CA GLY A 81 -2.01 -2.02 14.52
C GLY A 81 -0.56 -2.20 14.99
N LEU A 82 0.43 -2.16 14.08
CA LEU A 82 1.85 -2.10 14.46
C LEU A 82 2.23 -0.71 14.98
N LEU A 83 1.72 0.36 14.36
CA LEU A 83 1.95 1.75 14.79
C LEU A 83 1.52 2.00 16.25
N LYS A 84 0.45 1.33 16.70
CA LYS A 84 -0.06 1.38 18.07
C LYS A 84 0.90 0.83 19.13
N LEU A 85 1.89 0.02 18.75
CA LEU A 85 2.89 -0.48 19.69
C LEU A 85 3.77 0.66 20.18
N SER A 86 4.26 0.59 21.42
CA SER A 86 5.16 1.62 21.99
C SER A 86 6.40 1.86 21.12
N THR A 87 6.97 0.80 20.54
CA THR A 87 8.13 0.84 19.63
C THR A 87 7.75 0.85 18.15
N GLY A 88 6.44 0.92 17.86
CA GLY A 88 5.89 0.95 16.51
C GLY A 88 6.04 2.32 15.85
N LYS A 89 6.45 2.33 14.59
CA LYS A 89 6.54 3.49 13.71
C LYS A 89 5.98 3.15 12.33
N ILE A 90 5.56 4.15 11.57
CA ILE A 90 5.03 4.01 10.22
C ILE A 90 5.93 4.79 9.25
N LEU A 91 6.25 4.16 8.12
CA LEU A 91 6.93 4.81 7.00
C LEU A 91 5.93 5.18 5.91
N SER A 92 5.04 4.25 5.55
CA SER A 92 3.99 4.50 4.58
C SER A 92 2.81 3.56 4.82
N ASP A 93 1.60 4.03 4.55
CA ASP A 93 0.40 3.18 4.55
C ASP A 93 0.13 2.52 3.20
N ASP A 94 0.74 2.97 2.11
CA ASP A 94 0.21 2.70 0.77
C ASP A 94 1.24 2.38 -0.32
N TRP A 95 2.33 3.12 -0.36
CA TRP A 95 3.35 2.97 -1.38
C TRP A 95 4.74 3.24 -0.81
N ILE A 96 5.74 2.47 -1.20
CA ILE A 96 7.14 2.65 -0.79
C ILE A 96 8.09 2.52 -1.97
N PHE A 97 9.27 3.13 -1.83
CA PHE A 97 10.39 2.92 -2.74
C PHE A 97 11.48 2.13 -2.02
N LEU A 98 12.13 1.19 -2.70
CA LEU A 98 13.25 0.44 -2.13
C LEU A 98 14.52 0.55 -2.97
N GLN A 99 15.63 0.60 -2.25
CA GLN A 99 16.98 0.50 -2.79
C GLN A 99 17.67 -0.71 -2.17
N TYR A 100 18.46 -1.42 -2.98
CA TYR A 100 19.20 -2.60 -2.56
C TYR A 100 20.68 -2.31 -2.46
N LYS A 101 21.29 -2.62 -1.32
CA LYS A 101 22.73 -2.45 -1.12
C LYS A 101 23.28 -3.50 -0.17
N LYS A 102 24.28 -4.27 -0.62
CA LYS A 102 24.97 -5.29 0.19
C LYS A 102 24.00 -6.28 0.87
N GLY A 103 22.98 -6.75 0.13
CA GLY A 103 21.97 -7.68 0.65
C GLY A 103 20.95 -7.05 1.60
N LEU A 104 20.92 -5.71 1.73
CA LEU A 104 19.89 -5.01 2.50
C LEU A 104 18.89 -4.33 1.56
N ALA A 105 17.62 -4.42 1.91
CA ALA A 105 16.55 -3.64 1.32
C ALA A 105 16.27 -2.41 2.21
N MET A 106 16.52 -1.22 1.68
CA MET A 106 16.27 0.05 2.36
C MET A 106 15.03 0.71 1.73
N ALA A 107 13.99 0.89 2.54
CA ALA A 107 12.77 1.56 2.12
C ALA A 107 12.86 3.07 2.40
N ASP A 108 12.38 3.85 1.44
CA ASP A 108 12.16 5.30 1.49
C ASP A 108 10.66 5.58 1.36
N VAL A 109 10.18 6.61 2.07
CA VAL A 109 8.79 7.07 1.97
C VAL A 109 8.49 7.64 0.59
N SER A 110 7.32 7.30 0.03
CA SER A 110 6.88 7.77 -1.29
C SER A 110 6.08 9.07 -1.25
N GLU A 111 5.43 9.36 -0.11
CA GLU A 111 4.47 10.46 0.06
C GLU A 111 4.71 11.22 1.37
N LYS A 112 4.56 12.55 1.34
CA LYS A 112 4.68 13.39 2.55
C LYS A 112 3.43 13.40 3.43
N LYS A 113 2.29 12.94 2.90
CA LYS A 113 0.99 12.91 3.57
C LYS A 113 0.26 11.63 3.18
N PHE A 114 -0.53 11.09 4.09
CA PHE A 114 -1.30 9.88 3.83
C PHE A 114 -2.69 10.23 3.31
N TYR A 115 -3.11 9.55 2.25
CA TYR A 115 -4.45 9.65 1.67
C TYR A 115 -5.32 8.49 2.19
N LEU A 116 -5.88 8.69 3.38
CA LEU A 116 -6.51 7.65 4.19
C LEU A 116 -8.01 7.58 3.93
N ARG A 117 -8.60 6.39 4.08
CA ARG A 117 -10.05 6.24 4.14
C ARG A 117 -10.56 6.82 5.46
N THR A 118 -11.60 7.62 5.42
CA THR A 118 -12.13 8.26 6.63
C THR A 118 -12.93 7.28 7.49
N ASP A 119 -13.43 6.19 6.91
CA ASP A 119 -14.12 5.13 7.66
C ASP A 119 -13.20 4.34 8.62
N MET A 120 -11.88 4.56 8.55
CA MET A 120 -10.92 4.06 9.53
C MET A 120 -11.28 4.50 10.96
N ILE A 121 -12.04 5.59 11.15
CA ILE A 121 -12.50 6.00 12.49
C ILE A 121 -13.33 4.92 13.21
N LYS A 122 -13.93 3.98 12.47
CA LYS A 122 -14.66 2.84 13.07
C LYS A 122 -13.74 1.92 13.86
N SER A 123 -12.48 1.80 13.45
CA SER A 123 -11.45 0.97 14.12
C SER A 123 -10.41 1.80 14.87
N PHE A 124 -10.29 3.09 14.53
CA PHE A 124 -9.32 4.03 15.07
C PHE A 124 -10.02 5.37 15.39
N PRO A 125 -10.91 5.43 16.41
CA PRO A 125 -11.69 6.64 16.72
C PRO A 125 -10.82 7.88 16.99
N GLU A 126 -9.59 7.69 17.44
CA GLU A 126 -8.57 8.73 17.63
C GLU A 126 -8.25 9.54 16.36
N LEU A 127 -8.58 9.01 15.17
CA LEU A 127 -8.37 9.71 13.90
C LEU A 127 -9.39 10.80 13.62
N LYS A 128 -10.58 10.75 14.23
CA LYS A 128 -11.65 11.72 13.98
C LYS A 128 -11.18 13.18 14.15
N PRO A 129 -10.60 13.60 15.30
CA PRO A 129 -10.13 14.97 15.47
C PRO A 129 -8.97 15.35 14.53
N LEU A 130 -8.25 14.37 13.98
CA LEU A 130 -7.22 14.63 12.97
C LEU A 130 -7.86 14.90 11.60
N PHE A 131 -8.88 14.12 11.22
CA PHE A 131 -9.59 14.29 9.96
C PHE A 131 -10.38 15.60 9.89
N GLU A 132 -10.93 16.08 11.01
CA GLU A 132 -11.56 17.41 11.13
C GLU A 132 -10.61 18.56 10.73
N ARG A 133 -9.30 18.34 10.79
CA ARG A 133 -8.25 19.31 10.40
C ARG A 133 -7.71 19.08 8.99
N CYS A 134 -8.13 18.02 8.31
CA CYS A 134 -7.60 17.59 7.02
C CYS A 134 -8.43 18.17 5.86
N LYS A 135 -7.80 18.25 4.69
CA LYS A 135 -8.56 18.32 3.44
C LYS A 135 -9.21 16.96 3.21
N CYS A 136 -10.53 16.95 3.08
CA CYS A 136 -11.31 15.75 2.87
C CYS A 136 -11.93 15.73 1.46
N GLU A 137 -12.18 14.54 0.95
CA GLU A 137 -12.86 14.26 -0.30
C GLU A 137 -14.04 13.33 0.00
N ASN A 138 -15.22 13.63 -0.53
CA ASN A 138 -16.47 12.90 -0.27
C ASN A 138 -16.79 12.77 1.23
N VAL A 139 -16.67 13.86 1.99
CA VAL A 139 -17.19 13.98 3.36
C VAL A 139 -18.27 15.04 3.35
N ALA A 140 -19.48 14.70 3.80
CA ALA A 140 -20.62 15.61 3.84
C ALA A 140 -21.09 15.80 5.28
N ASN A 141 -21.37 17.03 5.68
CA ASN A 141 -21.88 17.37 7.02
C ASN A 141 -21.05 16.75 8.16
N ASP A 142 -19.73 16.74 8.04
CA ASP A 142 -18.79 16.13 8.99
C ASP A 142 -19.00 14.62 9.26
N ASP A 143 -19.78 13.94 8.41
CA ASP A 143 -19.91 12.49 8.41
C ASP A 143 -18.80 11.85 7.55
N PHE A 144 -17.73 11.48 8.24
CA PHE A 144 -16.58 10.73 7.73
C PHE A 144 -16.90 9.33 7.18
N THR A 145 -18.14 8.89 7.28
CA THR A 145 -18.60 7.58 6.81
C THR A 145 -19.70 7.68 5.75
N ALA A 146 -20.07 8.90 5.33
CA ALA A 146 -21.17 9.15 4.42
C ALA A 146 -20.98 8.49 3.04
N PHE A 147 -19.73 8.33 2.59
CA PHE A 147 -19.40 7.71 1.32
C PHE A 147 -18.35 6.61 1.50
N GLU A 148 -18.49 5.50 0.78
CA GLU A 148 -17.52 4.38 0.86
C GLU A 148 -16.10 4.78 0.43
N ASN A 149 -15.99 5.78 -0.44
CA ASN A 149 -14.73 6.33 -0.94
C ASN A 149 -14.37 7.67 -0.27
N ALA A 150 -14.93 7.98 0.90
CA ALA A 150 -14.56 9.15 1.69
C ALA A 150 -13.10 9.08 2.14
N ARG A 151 -12.36 10.18 1.95
CA ARG A 151 -10.89 10.22 2.11
C ARG A 151 -10.42 11.50 2.78
N ALA A 152 -9.29 11.43 3.48
CA ALA A 152 -8.62 12.58 4.09
C ALA A 152 -7.12 12.57 3.76
N ILE A 153 -6.56 13.75 3.49
CA ILE A 153 -5.12 13.97 3.32
C ILE A 153 -4.52 14.39 4.67
N LEU A 154 -3.93 13.43 5.38
CA LEU A 154 -3.46 13.57 6.75
C LEU A 154 -1.93 13.70 6.81
N ASN A 155 -1.41 14.61 7.65
CA ASN A 155 0.02 14.65 7.97
C ASN A 155 0.33 13.50 8.97
N PRO A 156 1.19 12.52 8.60
CA PRO A 156 1.46 11.37 9.45
C PRO A 156 2.10 11.73 10.80
N GLU A 157 2.82 12.85 10.91
CA GLU A 157 3.42 13.31 12.18
C GLU A 157 2.38 13.66 13.25
N TRP A 158 1.11 13.87 12.86
CA TRP A 158 0.02 14.08 13.81
C TRP A 158 -0.44 12.78 14.48
N ILE A 159 -0.07 11.62 13.93
CA ILE A 159 -0.49 10.32 14.46
C ILE A 159 0.44 9.95 15.63
N ALA A 160 -0.03 10.20 16.85
CA ALA A 160 0.72 9.89 18.08
C ALA A 160 2.12 10.55 18.16
N GLY A 161 2.33 11.64 17.42
CA GLY A 161 3.52 12.51 17.46
C GLY A 161 4.54 12.26 16.34
N PRO A 162 5.48 13.19 16.12
CA PRO A 162 6.44 13.13 15.00
C PRO A 162 7.36 11.90 15.07
N ASP A 163 7.68 11.39 16.27
CA ASP A 163 8.57 10.24 16.45
C ASP A 163 8.03 8.91 15.88
N LYS A 164 6.72 8.88 15.58
CA LYS A 164 6.00 7.73 15.01
C LYS A 164 6.12 7.65 13.51
N PHE A 165 6.46 8.75 12.83
CA PHE A 165 6.68 8.79 11.40
C PHE A 165 8.18 8.73 11.10
N ILE A 166 8.56 7.99 10.06
CA ILE A 166 9.95 7.85 9.62
C ILE A 166 10.02 7.88 8.10
N ASP A 167 11.07 8.50 7.56
CA ASP A 167 11.27 8.57 6.11
C ASP A 167 12.02 7.36 5.55
N ARG A 168 12.75 6.63 6.39
CA ARG A 168 13.62 5.50 6.00
C ARG A 168 13.57 4.33 6.98
N ALA A 169 13.62 3.11 6.43
CA ALA A 169 13.67 1.88 7.22
C ALA A 169 14.49 0.79 6.51
N VAL A 170 15.15 -0.07 7.28
CA VAL A 170 15.72 -1.33 6.76
C VAL A 170 14.66 -2.41 6.89
N ILE A 171 14.33 -3.04 5.76
CA ILE A 171 13.34 -4.12 5.72
C ILE A 171 13.98 -5.41 6.22
N LYS A 172 13.27 -6.09 7.12
CA LYS A 172 13.65 -7.37 7.74
C LYS A 172 12.68 -8.48 7.43
N ALA A 173 11.41 -8.18 7.17
CA ALA A 173 10.44 -9.18 6.75
C ALA A 173 9.48 -8.61 5.72
N CYS A 174 8.91 -9.51 4.91
CA CYS A 174 7.83 -9.22 3.98
C CYS A 174 6.61 -10.08 4.34
N VAL A 175 5.43 -9.50 4.23
CA VAL A 175 4.16 -10.19 4.42
C VAL A 175 3.27 -9.93 3.22
N LEU A 176 2.86 -11.00 2.55
CA LEU A 176 1.74 -10.99 1.62
C LEU A 176 0.45 -11.25 2.39
N LEU A 177 -0.64 -10.57 2.05
CA LEU A 177 -1.96 -10.89 2.60
C LEU A 177 -2.83 -11.56 1.53
N ARG A 178 -3.54 -12.60 1.95
CA ARG A 178 -4.65 -13.20 1.21
C ARG A 178 -5.89 -13.24 2.09
N ARG A 179 -7.04 -13.46 1.46
CA ARG A 179 -8.31 -13.63 2.16
C ARG A 179 -9.15 -14.68 1.45
N ASP A 180 -9.17 -15.87 2.00
CA ASP A 180 -9.96 -17.00 1.52
C ASP A 180 -10.27 -17.96 2.67
N ASN A 181 -11.11 -18.98 2.44
CA ASN A 181 -11.54 -19.93 3.47
C ASN A 181 -10.88 -21.32 3.36
N LYS A 182 -9.88 -21.50 2.50
CA LYS A 182 -9.28 -22.82 2.20
C LYS A 182 -7.82 -22.90 2.62
N SER A 183 -7.10 -21.79 2.56
CA SER A 183 -5.67 -21.75 2.74
C SER A 183 -5.29 -21.58 4.22
N PRO A 184 -4.13 -22.08 4.66
CA PRO A 184 -3.71 -21.98 6.05
C PRO A 184 -3.50 -20.52 6.50
N ALA A 185 -3.52 -20.31 7.82
CA ALA A 185 -3.41 -18.99 8.43
C ALA A 185 -2.08 -18.30 8.11
N GLU A 186 -1.02 -19.09 8.00
CA GLU A 186 0.33 -18.65 7.71
C GLU A 186 1.05 -19.70 6.87
N GLN A 187 1.86 -19.23 5.93
CA GLN A 187 2.82 -20.04 5.21
C GLN A 187 4.06 -19.19 4.95
N LYS A 188 5.24 -19.73 5.27
CA LYS A 188 6.51 -19.15 4.83
C LYS A 188 6.70 -19.51 3.37
N LEU A 189 7.08 -18.53 2.54
CA LEU A 189 7.26 -18.71 1.11
C LEU A 189 8.75 -18.69 0.77
N SER A 190 9.13 -19.48 -0.22
CA SER A 190 10.35 -19.25 -0.99
C SER A 190 10.22 -17.97 -1.84
N SER A 191 11.36 -17.44 -2.32
CA SER A 191 11.38 -16.27 -3.19
C SER A 191 10.54 -16.49 -4.45
N ASP A 192 10.66 -17.65 -5.09
CA ASP A 192 9.92 -17.98 -6.32
C ASP A 192 8.41 -18.08 -6.08
N GLU A 193 7.97 -18.76 -5.02
CA GLU A 193 6.53 -18.85 -4.68
C GLU A 193 5.92 -17.48 -4.40
N ALA A 194 6.65 -16.60 -3.70
CA ALA A 194 6.19 -15.24 -3.43
C ALA A 194 6.08 -14.39 -4.70
N ILE A 195 7.04 -14.53 -5.61
CA ILE A 195 7.03 -13.85 -6.91
C ILE A 195 5.88 -14.35 -7.78
N GLU A 196 5.66 -15.67 -7.88
CA GLU A 196 4.57 -16.25 -8.68
C GLU A 196 3.20 -15.75 -8.22
N ILE A 197 2.97 -15.69 -6.90
CA ILE A 197 1.75 -15.13 -6.30
C ILE A 197 1.56 -13.67 -6.70
N LEU A 198 2.64 -12.88 -6.66
CA LEU A 198 2.60 -11.47 -7.02
C LEU A 198 2.39 -11.28 -8.53
N GLU A 199 3.09 -12.01 -9.37
CA GLU A 199 2.93 -11.98 -10.84
C GLU A 199 1.50 -12.35 -11.26
N GLU A 200 0.91 -13.39 -10.66
CA GLU A 200 -0.49 -13.76 -10.90
C GLU A 200 -1.42 -12.64 -10.40
N GLY A 201 -1.13 -12.09 -9.22
CA GLY A 201 -1.84 -10.96 -8.63
C GLY A 201 -3.32 -11.25 -8.39
N LYS A 202 -3.66 -12.53 -8.23
CA LYS A 202 -5.05 -12.97 -8.12
C LYS A 202 -5.62 -12.62 -6.75
N SER A 203 -6.78 -12.01 -6.75
CA SER A 203 -7.52 -11.69 -5.52
C SER A 203 -9.02 -11.76 -5.75
N GLN A 204 -9.75 -12.16 -4.71
CA GLN A 204 -11.19 -12.08 -4.72
C GLN A 204 -11.60 -10.62 -4.47
N MET A 205 -12.57 -10.13 -5.24
CA MET A 205 -13.11 -8.78 -5.09
C MET A 205 -13.88 -8.70 -3.77
N LEU A 206 -13.33 -7.91 -2.84
CA LEU A 206 -13.91 -7.62 -1.53
C LEU A 206 -14.77 -6.33 -1.59
N PRO A 207 -15.66 -6.10 -0.61
CA PRO A 207 -16.39 -4.84 -0.50
C PRO A 207 -15.46 -3.62 -0.55
N GLY A 208 -15.82 -2.61 -1.34
CA GLY A 208 -15.01 -1.39 -1.52
C GLY A 208 -13.80 -1.50 -2.46
N ALA A 209 -13.59 -2.65 -3.13
CA ALA A 209 -12.53 -2.83 -4.13
C ALA A 209 -12.91 -2.41 -5.56
N GLY A 210 -14.15 -1.94 -5.78
CA GLY A 210 -14.63 -1.46 -7.08
C GLY A 210 -14.89 -2.60 -8.09
N GLY A 211 -15.98 -3.36 -7.90
CA GLY A 211 -16.45 -4.40 -8.82
C GLY A 211 -17.42 -5.39 -8.17
N LYS A 212 -17.76 -6.47 -8.87
CA LYS A 212 -18.71 -7.48 -8.38
C LYS A 212 -18.08 -8.30 -7.25
N ILE A 213 -18.62 -8.17 -6.04
CA ILE A 213 -18.18 -8.93 -4.86
C ILE A 213 -18.17 -10.42 -5.17
N GLY A 214 -17.09 -11.10 -4.79
CA GLY A 214 -16.92 -12.54 -4.99
C GLY A 214 -16.33 -12.96 -6.34
N SER A 215 -16.24 -12.06 -7.32
CA SER A 215 -15.47 -12.30 -8.56
C SER A 215 -13.96 -12.27 -8.30
N PHE A 216 -13.16 -12.86 -9.20
CA PHE A 216 -11.70 -12.79 -9.13
C PHE A 216 -11.17 -11.72 -10.08
N LYS A 217 -10.11 -11.03 -9.66
CA LYS A 217 -9.36 -10.10 -10.49
C LYS A 217 -7.87 -10.40 -10.36
N ASN A 218 -7.17 -10.34 -11.49
CA ASN A 218 -5.72 -10.45 -11.57
C ASN A 218 -5.13 -9.06 -11.72
N VAL A 219 -4.40 -8.61 -10.71
CA VAL A 219 -3.67 -7.35 -10.71
C VAL A 219 -2.22 -7.66 -10.34
N PRO A 220 -1.32 -7.84 -11.32
CA PRO A 220 0.08 -8.17 -11.06
C PRO A 220 0.70 -7.22 -10.03
N TYR A 221 1.48 -7.81 -9.13
CA TYR A 221 2.13 -7.20 -7.97
C TYR A 221 1.18 -6.46 -7.03
N TYR A 222 -0.12 -6.77 -7.12
CA TYR A 222 -1.21 -6.02 -6.48
C TYR A 222 -1.16 -4.51 -6.75
N ASN A 223 -0.55 -4.11 -7.88
CA ASN A 223 -0.34 -2.72 -8.26
C ASN A 223 -1.10 -2.38 -9.55
N PRO A 224 -2.32 -1.81 -9.47
CA PRO A 224 -3.09 -1.42 -10.64
C PRO A 224 -2.56 -0.15 -11.33
N HIS A 225 -1.51 0.46 -10.78
CA HIS A 225 -0.99 1.78 -11.17
C HIS A 225 0.40 1.71 -11.82
N LEU A 226 0.83 0.52 -12.23
CA LEU A 226 2.00 0.35 -13.10
C LEU A 226 1.69 0.94 -14.49
N MET A 227 2.23 2.13 -14.76
CA MET A 227 2.03 2.85 -16.02
C MET A 227 2.65 2.12 -17.22
N VAL A 228 3.82 1.51 -17.00
CA VAL A 228 4.51 0.67 -17.98
C VAL A 228 4.88 -0.64 -17.30
N ARG A 229 4.39 -1.76 -17.83
CA ARG A 229 4.63 -3.08 -17.24
C ARG A 229 5.93 -3.67 -17.79
N ARG A 230 6.93 -3.82 -16.93
CA ARG A 230 8.21 -4.44 -17.25
C ARG A 230 8.42 -5.66 -16.36
N GLN A 231 7.86 -6.79 -16.76
CA GLN A 231 7.79 -8.00 -15.94
C GLN A 231 9.18 -8.45 -15.45
N ASN A 232 10.18 -8.48 -16.34
CA ASN A 232 11.54 -8.89 -15.97
C ASN A 232 12.19 -7.98 -14.92
N ILE A 233 11.93 -6.67 -14.98
CA ILE A 233 12.46 -5.71 -14.01
C ILE A 233 11.76 -5.89 -12.66
N GLN A 234 10.42 -6.01 -12.67
CA GLN A 234 9.64 -6.23 -11.45
C GLN A 234 10.05 -7.53 -10.76
N ARG A 235 10.12 -8.63 -11.51
CA ARG A 235 10.60 -9.91 -11.02
C ARG A 235 11.98 -9.78 -10.35
N HIS A 236 12.94 -9.17 -11.04
CA HIS A 236 14.28 -8.97 -10.50
C HIS A 236 14.28 -8.19 -9.18
N PHE A 237 13.46 -7.15 -9.07
CA PHE A 237 13.35 -6.39 -7.83
C PHE A 237 12.75 -7.20 -6.67
N PHE A 238 11.74 -8.04 -6.95
CA PHE A 238 11.18 -8.92 -5.93
C PHE A 238 12.14 -10.04 -5.53
N GLU A 239 12.96 -10.56 -6.44
CA GLU A 239 14.08 -11.46 -6.11
C GLU A 239 15.01 -10.79 -5.09
N GLN A 240 15.47 -9.56 -5.37
CA GLN A 240 16.32 -8.80 -4.46
C GLN A 240 15.66 -8.52 -3.10
N LEU A 241 14.34 -8.28 -3.08
CA LEU A 241 13.60 -8.09 -1.83
C LEU A 241 13.60 -9.36 -0.98
N PHE A 242 13.25 -10.49 -1.58
CA PHE A 242 13.05 -11.73 -0.83
C PHE A 242 14.38 -12.40 -0.45
N ASP A 243 15.46 -12.12 -1.16
CA ASP A 243 16.82 -12.45 -0.73
C ASP A 243 17.25 -11.63 0.51
N ALA A 244 16.82 -10.37 0.60
CA ALA A 244 17.16 -9.48 1.71
C ALA A 244 16.25 -9.65 2.94
N ALA A 245 14.99 -10.07 2.73
CA ALA A 245 13.97 -10.16 3.77
C ALA A 245 13.01 -11.33 3.51
N PRO A 246 12.91 -12.33 4.41
CA PRO A 246 12.03 -13.48 4.24
C PRO A 246 10.56 -13.06 4.08
N CYS A 247 9.84 -13.81 3.23
CA CYS A 247 8.45 -13.56 2.92
C CYS A 247 7.52 -14.62 3.53
N HIS A 248 6.45 -14.17 4.16
CA HIS A 248 5.34 -15.00 4.61
C HIS A 248 4.05 -14.56 3.92
N ILE A 249 3.10 -15.47 3.72
CA ILE A 249 1.73 -15.14 3.35
C ILE A 249 0.78 -15.44 4.49
N LEU A 250 -0.05 -14.46 4.86
CA LEU A 250 -1.02 -14.57 5.94
C LEU A 250 -2.45 -14.53 5.39
N ASN A 251 -3.31 -15.43 5.90
CA ASN A 251 -4.71 -15.49 5.52
C ASN A 251 -5.59 -14.74 6.52
N THR A 252 -6.08 -13.57 6.14
CA THR A 252 -6.97 -12.73 6.96
C THR A 252 -8.44 -13.16 6.90
N GLY A 253 -8.74 -14.26 6.19
CA GLY A 253 -10.10 -14.79 6.01
C GLY A 253 -10.53 -15.83 7.03
N ILE A 254 -9.59 -16.42 7.80
CA ILE A 254 -9.84 -17.58 8.67
C ILE A 254 -9.52 -17.35 10.14
N GLU A 255 -8.87 -16.24 10.48
CA GLU A 255 -8.53 -15.88 11.85
C GLU A 255 -8.95 -14.43 12.15
N PRO A 256 -9.21 -14.10 13.43
CA PRO A 256 -9.39 -12.71 13.86
C PRO A 256 -8.17 -11.82 13.56
N VAL A 257 -8.40 -10.51 13.48
CA VAL A 257 -7.36 -9.51 13.17
C VAL A 257 -6.22 -9.57 14.18
N GLU A 258 -6.53 -9.80 15.45
CA GLU A 258 -5.58 -9.88 16.57
C GLU A 258 -4.60 -11.04 16.39
N LYS A 259 -5.09 -12.20 15.95
CA LYS A 259 -4.25 -13.38 15.69
C LYS A 259 -3.30 -13.14 14.52
N THR A 260 -3.79 -12.50 13.46
CA THR A 260 -2.92 -12.12 12.33
C THR A 260 -1.87 -11.09 12.77
N GLN A 261 -2.24 -10.11 13.60
CA GLN A 261 -1.30 -9.15 14.19
C GLN A 261 -0.20 -9.84 15.00
N ASP A 262 -0.54 -10.84 15.81
CA ASP A 262 0.44 -11.59 16.58
C ASP A 262 1.41 -12.37 15.69
N ARG A 263 0.94 -12.94 14.58
CA ARG A 263 1.79 -13.59 13.57
C ARG A 263 2.75 -12.60 12.92
N ILE A 264 2.25 -11.44 12.48
CA ILE A 264 3.08 -10.37 11.91
C ILE A 264 4.20 -9.97 12.88
N ARG A 265 3.87 -9.80 14.16
CA ARG A 265 4.86 -9.46 15.20
C ARG A 265 5.87 -10.58 15.38
N LYS A 266 5.43 -11.84 15.42
CA LYS A 266 6.31 -13.01 15.55
C LYS A 266 7.30 -13.09 14.39
N ILE A 267 6.81 -13.01 13.15
CA ILE A 267 7.63 -13.00 11.92
C ILE A 267 8.70 -11.93 12.00
N LEU A 268 8.31 -10.71 12.39
CA LEU A 268 9.25 -9.60 12.48
C LEU A 268 10.28 -9.78 13.62
N MET A 269 9.92 -10.43 14.73
CA MET A 269 10.86 -10.70 15.81
C MET A 269 11.88 -11.77 15.44
N GLU A 270 11.49 -12.77 14.67
CA GLU A 270 12.33 -13.88 14.20
C GLU A 270 13.27 -13.52 13.03
N ALA A 271 13.00 -12.40 12.35
CA ALA A 271 13.77 -11.89 11.22
C ALA A 271 15.03 -11.07 11.59
#